data_AF-A0A8B9LK48-F1
#
_entry.id   AF-A0A8B9LK48-F1
#
_cell.length_a   1.000
_cell.length_b   1.000
_cell.length_c   1.000
_cell.angle_alpha   90.00
_cell.angle_beta   90.00
_cell.angle_gamma   90.00
#
_symmetry.space_group_name_H-M   'P 1'
#
loop_
_entity.id
_entity.type
_entity.pdbx_description
1 polymer ?
#
loop_
_entity_poly.entity_id
_entity_poly.type
_entity_poly.pdbx_seq_one_letter_code
_entity_poly.pdbx_strand_id
1 'polypeptide(L)'
;LSIPWSEVEEWWICVVHYLACLSPTVGSVLYHIFMNHEGGVHIYDTLLSFDMFGVCLVNTLGALPIVHITLLCYPSSRRAAMLAYLTLSCHGIHCAVTAKSNVRRLRSFAWQALFRLFLFILRWTGRGTGSPSSLHLYLIMDSLALLGGLVNISRVPERFSPGRFDYWLNSHQIMHVMVVLSIIYLHWGMLEDLAWLRQYQCPVDM
;
A
#
# COMPACT_ATOMS: atom_id res chain seq x y z
N LEU A 1 5.43 1.33 -19.84
CA LEU A 1 6.68 0.91 -19.19
C LEU A 1 6.40 -0.41 -18.47
N SER A 2 6.99 -1.51 -18.93
CA SER A 2 6.82 -2.84 -18.34
C SER A 2 7.86 -3.10 -17.25
N ILE A 3 7.53 -3.97 -16.29
CA ILE A 3 8.51 -4.44 -15.30
C ILE A 3 9.59 -5.25 -16.03
N PRO A 4 10.88 -5.02 -15.75
CA PRO A 4 11.94 -5.67 -16.48
C PRO A 4 12.35 -7.00 -15.84
N TRP A 5 11.50 -8.00 -16.04
CA TRP A 5 11.60 -9.34 -15.48
C TRP A 5 12.94 -10.07 -15.73
N SER A 6 13.58 -9.80 -16.87
CA SER A 6 14.81 -10.49 -17.30
C SER A 6 16.11 -9.79 -16.88
N GLU A 7 16.03 -8.58 -16.32
CA GLU A 7 17.20 -7.71 -16.10
C GLU A 7 17.45 -7.41 -14.61
N VAL A 8 16.66 -8.01 -13.71
CA VAL A 8 16.79 -7.84 -12.26
C VAL A 8 16.99 -9.22 -11.65
N GLU A 9 18.15 -9.47 -11.04
CA GLU A 9 18.46 -10.74 -10.37
C GLU A 9 17.44 -11.09 -9.26
N GLU A 10 16.83 -10.06 -8.66
CA GLU A 10 15.84 -10.16 -7.58
C GLU A 10 14.40 -10.25 -8.13
N TRP A 11 14.09 -11.30 -8.90
CA TRP A 11 12.77 -11.54 -9.52
C TRP A 11 11.59 -11.51 -8.54
N TRP A 12 11.82 -11.86 -7.27
CA TRP A 12 10.79 -11.86 -6.24
C TRP A 12 10.25 -10.45 -5.95
N ILE A 13 11.06 -9.39 -6.13
CA ILE A 13 10.62 -8.00 -5.97
C ILE A 13 9.49 -7.70 -6.96
N CYS A 14 9.65 -8.15 -8.20
CA CYS A 14 8.68 -7.97 -9.27
C CYS A 14 7.37 -8.71 -8.97
N VAL A 15 7.47 -9.97 -8.49
CA VAL A 15 6.29 -10.77 -8.12
C VAL A 15 5.54 -10.16 -6.96
N VAL A 16 6.24 -9.80 -5.89
CA VAL A 16 5.65 -9.17 -4.70
C VAL A 16 4.97 -7.85 -5.07
N HIS A 17 5.59 -7.03 -5.92
CA HIS A 17 5.01 -5.79 -6.42
C HIS A 17 3.72 -6.02 -7.23
N TYR A 18 3.72 -6.98 -8.16
CA TYR A 18 2.52 -7.30 -8.93
C TYR A 18 1.37 -7.79 -8.05
N LEU A 19 1.67 -8.68 -7.10
CA LEU A 19 0.69 -9.15 -6.12
C LEU A 19 0.15 -7.99 -5.28
N ALA A 20 1.02 -7.06 -4.87
CA ALA A 20 0.62 -5.86 -4.15
C ALA A 20 -0.38 -5.04 -4.97
N CYS A 21 -0.08 -4.71 -6.23
CA CYS A 21 -0.94 -3.88 -7.07
C CYS A 21 -2.30 -4.53 -7.40
N LEU A 22 -2.35 -5.85 -7.57
CA LEU A 22 -3.58 -6.57 -7.95
C LEU A 22 -4.46 -6.92 -6.75
N SER A 23 -3.88 -7.14 -5.58
CA SER A 23 -4.63 -7.59 -4.40
C SER A 23 -5.84 -6.71 -3.99
N PRO A 24 -5.74 -5.37 -3.91
CA PRO A 24 -6.88 -4.53 -3.52
C PRO A 24 -7.92 -4.43 -4.63
N THR A 25 -7.52 -4.44 -5.90
CA THR A 25 -8.47 -4.32 -7.03
C THR A 25 -9.33 -5.57 -7.15
N VAL A 26 -8.71 -6.75 -7.06
CA VAL A 26 -9.43 -8.04 -7.08
C VAL A 26 -10.35 -8.16 -5.86
N GLY A 27 -9.84 -7.87 -4.66
CA GLY A 27 -10.63 -7.95 -3.43
C GLY A 27 -11.85 -7.04 -3.45
N SER A 28 -11.65 -5.79 -3.86
CA SER A 28 -12.71 -4.79 -3.88
C SER A 28 -13.77 -5.04 -4.93
N VAL A 29 -13.37 -5.42 -6.15
CA VAL A 29 -14.31 -5.72 -7.23
C VAL A 29 -15.19 -6.91 -6.87
N LEU A 30 -14.60 -7.99 -6.32
CA LEU A 30 -15.37 -9.15 -5.88
C LEU A 30 -16.36 -8.79 -4.78
N TYR A 31 -15.94 -8.01 -3.78
CA TYR A 31 -16.85 -7.56 -2.73
C TYR A 31 -18.01 -6.74 -3.30
N HIS A 32 -17.74 -5.72 -4.11
CA HIS A 32 -18.80 -4.83 -4.59
C HIS A 32 -19.76 -5.48 -5.59
N ILE A 33 -19.31 -6.48 -6.37
CA ILE A 33 -20.20 -7.24 -7.27
C ILE A 33 -21.11 -8.17 -6.46
N PHE A 34 -20.57 -8.84 -5.45
CA PHE A 34 -21.28 -9.91 -4.73
C PHE A 34 -21.81 -9.51 -3.34
N MET A 35 -21.70 -8.25 -2.91
CA MET A 35 -22.15 -7.79 -1.59
C MET A 35 -23.66 -7.98 -1.35
N ASN A 36 -24.47 -8.02 -2.41
CA ASN A 36 -25.93 -8.23 -2.34
C ASN A 36 -26.34 -9.70 -2.59
N HIS A 37 -25.40 -10.64 -2.47
CA HIS A 37 -25.67 -12.05 -2.71
C HIS A 37 -26.69 -12.63 -1.71
N GLU A 38 -27.53 -13.57 -2.17
CA GLU A 38 -28.64 -14.14 -1.40
C GLU A 38 -28.24 -14.84 -0.09
N GLY A 39 -27.00 -15.30 0.01
CA GLY A 39 -26.44 -15.88 1.24
C GLY A 39 -26.22 -14.89 2.40
N GLY A 40 -26.63 -13.63 2.23
CA GLY A 40 -26.85 -12.68 3.31
C GLY A 40 -25.60 -12.24 4.05
N VAL A 41 -25.75 -11.96 5.35
CA VAL A 41 -24.74 -11.29 6.19
C VAL A 41 -23.41 -12.06 6.25
N HIS A 42 -23.44 -13.40 6.24
CA HIS A 42 -22.23 -14.20 6.32
C HIS A 42 -21.32 -14.03 5.09
N ILE A 43 -21.91 -14.03 3.90
CA ILE A 43 -21.17 -13.81 2.65
C ILE A 43 -20.69 -12.35 2.58
N TYR A 44 -21.54 -11.40 2.98
CA TYR A 44 -21.18 -9.99 3.05
C TYR A 44 -19.93 -9.76 3.91
N ASP A 45 -19.90 -10.28 5.14
CA ASP A 45 -18.79 -10.09 6.07
C ASP A 45 -17.50 -10.78 5.57
N THR A 46 -17.64 -11.95 4.93
CA THR A 46 -16.52 -12.68 4.32
C THR A 46 -15.91 -11.91 3.16
N LEU A 47 -16.75 -11.39 2.25
CA LEU A 47 -16.30 -10.59 1.11
C LEU A 47 -15.69 -9.26 1.57
N LEU A 48 -16.28 -8.60 2.57
CA LEU A 48 -15.72 -7.39 3.17
C LEU A 48 -14.36 -7.65 3.82
N SER A 49 -14.19 -8.81 4.46
CA SER A 49 -12.90 -9.23 5.01
C SER A 49 -11.87 -9.45 3.91
N PHE A 50 -12.29 -9.97 2.75
CA PHE A 50 -11.43 -10.18 1.59
C PHE A 50 -10.98 -8.87 0.93
N ASP A 51 -11.88 -7.89 0.79
CA ASP A 51 -11.55 -6.53 0.35
C ASP A 51 -10.51 -5.89 1.27
N MET A 52 -10.74 -5.96 2.58
CA MET A 52 -9.80 -5.44 3.58
C MET A 52 -8.47 -6.16 3.59
N PHE A 53 -8.46 -7.47 3.37
CA PHE A 53 -7.24 -8.25 3.22
C PHE A 53 -6.44 -7.78 2.00
N GLY A 54 -7.09 -7.49 0.87
CA GLY A 54 -6.46 -6.91 -0.31
C GLY A 54 -5.79 -5.56 -0.03
N VAL A 55 -6.46 -4.66 0.71
CA VAL A 55 -5.88 -3.38 1.16
C VAL A 55 -4.65 -3.61 2.06
N CYS A 56 -4.73 -4.58 2.96
CA CYS A 56 -3.59 -4.88 3.83
C CYS A 56 -2.42 -5.50 3.06
N LEU A 57 -2.70 -6.33 2.05
CA LEU A 57 -1.69 -6.95 1.20
C LEU A 57 -0.92 -5.91 0.39
N VAL A 58 -1.59 -4.96 -0.28
CA VAL A 58 -0.87 -3.89 -0.99
C VAL A 58 0.02 -3.07 -0.07
N ASN A 59 -0.47 -2.75 1.14
CA ASN A 59 0.30 -2.00 2.13
C ASN A 59 1.52 -2.78 2.64
N THR A 60 1.41 -4.11 2.73
CA THR A 60 2.48 -4.99 3.19
C THR A 60 3.49 -5.26 2.08
N LEU A 61 3.01 -5.88 0.99
CA LEU A 61 3.81 -6.33 -0.14
C LEU A 61 4.42 -5.16 -0.90
N GLY A 62 3.70 -4.05 -1.06
CA GLY A 62 4.24 -2.85 -1.73
C GLY A 62 5.40 -2.21 -0.96
N ALA A 63 5.43 -2.35 0.36
CA ALA A 63 6.49 -1.78 1.19
C ALA A 63 7.73 -2.68 1.33
N LEU A 64 7.61 -4.00 1.12
CA LEU A 64 8.76 -4.93 1.23
C LEU A 64 9.90 -4.58 0.25
N PRO A 65 9.65 -4.34 -1.06
CA PRO A 65 10.66 -3.82 -1.98
C PRO A 65 11.26 -2.50 -1.51
N ILE A 66 10.44 -1.57 -1.01
CA ILE A 66 10.91 -0.27 -0.55
C ILE A 66 11.88 -0.44 0.63
N VAL A 67 11.54 -1.27 1.62
CA VAL A 67 12.41 -1.59 2.76
C VAL A 67 13.72 -2.22 2.28
N HIS A 68 13.63 -3.20 1.38
CA HIS A 68 14.78 -3.91 0.84
C HIS A 68 15.74 -2.94 0.15
N ILE A 69 15.22 -2.12 -0.77
CA ILE A 69 16.02 -1.16 -1.55
C ILE A 69 16.54 -0.03 -0.67
N THR A 70 15.81 0.39 0.37
CA THR A 70 16.27 1.43 1.31
C THR A 70 17.48 1.00 2.15
N LEU A 71 17.54 -0.29 2.49
CA LEU A 71 18.56 -0.84 3.37
C LEU A 71 19.48 -1.82 2.64
N LEU A 72 19.62 -1.65 1.32
CA LEU A 72 20.33 -2.59 0.44
C LEU A 72 21.75 -2.87 0.95
N CYS A 73 22.47 -1.82 1.38
CA CYS A 73 23.85 -1.91 1.85
C CYS A 73 24.00 -2.33 3.31
N TYR A 74 22.91 -2.51 4.05
CA TYR A 74 22.94 -2.86 5.48
C TYR A 74 22.25 -4.21 5.72
N PRO A 75 22.89 -5.36 5.45
CA PRO A 75 22.24 -6.67 5.40
C PRO A 75 21.60 -7.12 6.72
N SER A 76 22.19 -6.77 7.86
CA SER A 76 21.64 -7.07 9.18
C SER A 76 20.41 -6.20 9.50
N SER A 77 20.52 -4.88 9.30
CA SER A 77 19.42 -3.94 9.49
C SER A 77 18.26 -4.21 8.53
N ARG A 78 18.55 -4.56 7.27
CA ARG A 78 17.56 -4.96 6.26
C ARG A 78 16.71 -6.13 6.72
N ARG A 79 17.33 -7.21 7.18
CA ARG A 79 16.61 -8.40 7.69
C ARG A 79 15.76 -8.06 8.91
N ALA A 80 16.32 -7.33 9.87
CA ALA A 80 15.60 -6.89 11.05
C ALA A 80 14.39 -6.00 10.70
N ALA A 81 14.57 -5.03 9.79
CA ALA A 81 13.52 -4.14 9.34
C ALA A 81 12.41 -4.86 8.57
N MET A 82 12.76 -5.80 7.68
CA MET A 82 11.76 -6.61 6.97
C MET A 82 10.94 -7.47 7.93
N LEU A 83 11.60 -8.13 8.90
CA LEU A 83 10.91 -8.92 9.92
C LEU A 83 10.01 -8.04 10.80
N ALA A 84 10.50 -6.89 11.26
CA ALA A 84 9.71 -5.93 12.03
C ALA A 84 8.51 -5.41 11.25
N TYR A 85 8.67 -5.14 9.95
CA TYR A 85 7.58 -4.68 9.10
C TYR A 85 6.54 -5.78 8.87
N LEU A 86 6.96 -7.03 8.67
CA LEU A 86 6.06 -8.17 8.54
C LEU A 86 5.25 -8.41 9.82
N THR A 87 5.88 -8.36 11.00
CA THR A 87 5.16 -8.54 12.28
C THR A 87 4.16 -7.42 12.52
N LEU A 88 4.54 -6.16 12.28
CA LEU A 88 3.63 -5.02 12.31
C LEU A 88 2.46 -5.18 11.33
N SER A 89 2.74 -5.73 10.14
CA SER A 89 1.73 -5.96 9.12
C SER A 89 0.75 -7.07 9.49
N CYS A 90 1.22 -8.18 10.05
CA CYS A 90 0.35 -9.24 10.57
C CYS A 90 -0.58 -8.72 11.68
N HIS A 91 -0.03 -7.94 12.60
CA HIS A 91 -0.84 -7.28 13.65
C HIS A 91 -1.86 -6.30 13.04
N GLY A 92 -1.42 -5.48 12.08
CA GLY A 92 -2.27 -4.53 11.35
C GLY A 92 -3.43 -5.22 10.62
N ILE A 93 -3.15 -6.30 9.89
CA ILE A 93 -4.14 -7.15 9.21
C ILE A 93 -5.18 -7.66 10.19
N HIS A 94 -4.73 -8.27 11.29
CA HIS A 94 -5.62 -8.81 12.31
C HIS A 94 -6.54 -7.72 12.88
N CYS A 95 -5.99 -6.56 13.23
CA CYS A 95 -6.79 -5.45 13.72
C CYS A 95 -7.74 -4.87 12.66
N ALA A 96 -7.33 -4.77 11.40
CA ALA A 96 -8.13 -4.20 10.32
C ALA A 96 -9.33 -5.10 9.97
N VAL A 97 -9.12 -6.42 9.88
CA VAL A 97 -10.18 -7.40 9.57
C VAL A 97 -11.18 -7.51 10.72
N THR A 98 -10.72 -7.46 11.98
CA THR A 98 -11.61 -7.55 13.15
C THR A 98 -12.28 -6.22 13.51
N ALA A 99 -11.84 -5.09 12.95
CA ALA A 99 -12.36 -3.78 13.31
C ALA A 99 -13.76 -3.53 12.75
N LYS A 100 -14.70 -3.24 13.66
CA LYS A 100 -16.10 -2.89 13.33
C LYS A 100 -16.33 -1.44 12.86
N SER A 101 -15.31 -0.59 12.83
CA SER A 101 -15.44 0.85 12.49
C SER A 101 -14.33 1.29 11.54
N ASN A 102 -14.68 2.12 10.55
CA ASN A 102 -13.74 2.68 9.58
C ASN A 102 -12.60 3.48 10.23
N VAL A 103 -12.87 4.17 11.34
CA VAL A 103 -11.85 4.88 12.10
C VAL A 103 -10.83 3.91 12.72
N ARG A 104 -11.32 2.81 13.31
CA ARG A 104 -10.44 1.78 13.87
C ARG A 104 -9.62 1.10 12.79
N ARG A 105 -10.23 0.83 11.63
CA ARG A 105 -9.57 0.26 10.45
C ARG A 105 -8.43 1.16 9.96
N LEU A 106 -8.66 2.47 9.79
CA LEU A 106 -7.59 3.40 9.39
C LEU A 106 -6.46 3.47 10.43
N ARG A 107 -6.80 3.50 11.73
CA ARG A 107 -5.80 3.52 12.81
C ARG A 107 -4.92 2.27 12.83
N SER A 108 -5.41 1.12 12.36
CA SER A 108 -4.61 -0.11 12.27
C SER A 108 -3.37 0.03 11.37
N PHE A 109 -3.42 0.94 10.39
CA PHE A 109 -2.30 1.20 9.48
C PHE A 109 -1.32 2.27 9.97
N ALA A 110 -1.59 2.93 11.10
CA ALA A 110 -0.78 4.06 11.58
C ALA A 110 0.68 3.66 11.83
N TRP A 111 0.93 2.49 12.44
CA TRP A 111 2.29 2.03 12.68
C TRP A 111 3.05 1.68 11.40
N GLN A 112 2.36 1.12 10.40
CA GLN A 112 2.97 0.85 9.09
C GLN A 112 3.32 2.14 8.36
N ALA A 113 2.45 3.16 8.44
CA ALA A 113 2.71 4.48 7.86
C ALA A 113 3.89 5.20 8.54
N LEU A 114 3.97 5.15 9.88
CA LEU A 114 5.10 5.73 10.62
C LEU A 114 6.42 5.02 10.30
N PHE A 115 6.40 3.69 10.14
CA PHE A 115 7.58 2.94 9.72
C PHE A 115 8.04 3.36 8.32
N ARG A 116 7.12 3.50 7.35
CA ARG A 116 7.47 3.98 6.01
C ARG A 116 8.00 5.41 6.02
N LEU A 117 7.39 6.30 6.80
CA LEU A 117 7.89 7.66 6.97
C LEU A 117 9.33 7.67 7.50
N PHE A 118 9.66 6.80 8.44
CA PHE A 118 11.04 6.64 8.91
C PHE A 118 11.99 6.21 7.78
N LEU A 119 11.61 5.25 6.93
CA LEU A 119 12.42 4.87 5.76
C LEU A 119 12.59 6.03 4.77
N PHE A 120 11.54 6.83 4.54
CA PHE A 120 11.60 8.00 3.68
C PHE A 120 12.56 9.05 4.23
N ILE A 121 12.60 9.24 5.55
CA ILE A 121 13.59 10.10 6.22
C ILE A 121 15.01 9.55 6.04
N LEU A 122 15.21 8.22 6.12
CA LEU A 122 16.51 7.63 5.84
C LEU A 122 16.98 7.91 4.40
N ARG A 123 16.10 7.72 3.41
CA ARG A 123 16.39 8.06 2.01
C ARG A 123 16.68 9.56 1.83
N TRP A 124 15.87 10.43 2.44
CA TRP A 124 16.05 11.89 2.35
C TRP A 124 17.38 12.36 2.97
N THR A 125 17.79 11.77 4.09
CA THR A 125 19.05 12.11 4.77
C THR A 125 20.29 11.46 4.15
N GLY A 126 20.13 10.68 3.07
CA GLY A 126 21.21 9.96 2.40
C GLY A 126 21.76 8.76 3.17
N ARG A 127 21.11 8.37 4.28
CA ARG A 127 21.47 7.15 5.05
C ARG A 127 20.84 5.89 4.48
N GLY A 128 19.76 6.04 3.73
CA GLY A 128 19.09 4.98 2.99
C GLY A 128 19.37 5.09 1.49
N THR A 129 19.29 3.96 0.81
CA THR A 129 19.50 3.82 -0.63
C THR A 129 18.19 3.91 -1.44
N GLY A 130 18.27 4.14 -2.74
CA GLY A 130 17.11 4.21 -3.65
C GLY A 130 17.14 5.42 -4.58
N SER A 131 16.27 5.42 -5.58
CA SER A 131 16.20 6.51 -6.55
C SER A 131 15.67 7.79 -5.88
N PRO A 132 16.30 8.97 -6.07
CA PRO A 132 15.76 10.24 -5.59
C PRO A 132 14.36 10.54 -6.12
N SER A 133 14.10 10.17 -7.38
CA SER A 133 12.78 10.33 -8.03
C SER A 133 11.71 9.45 -7.38
N SER A 134 12.08 8.23 -6.96
CA SER A 134 11.13 7.29 -6.32
C SER A 134 10.57 7.83 -5.00
N LEU A 135 11.38 8.57 -4.23
CA LEU A 135 10.99 9.08 -2.92
C LEU A 135 9.79 10.03 -3.03
N HIS A 136 9.82 10.94 -4.01
CA HIS A 136 8.70 11.85 -4.25
C HIS A 136 7.42 11.10 -4.64
N LEU A 137 7.55 10.06 -5.49
CA LEU A 137 6.43 9.23 -5.92
C LEU A 137 5.81 8.46 -4.74
N TYR A 138 6.63 7.92 -3.83
CA TYR A 138 6.14 7.24 -2.64
C TYR A 138 5.47 8.18 -1.62
N LEU A 139 5.96 9.43 -1.50
CA LEU A 139 5.28 10.43 -0.67
C LEU A 139 3.89 10.78 -1.22
N ILE A 140 3.76 10.91 -2.54
CA ILE A 140 2.46 11.12 -3.19
C ILE A 140 1.56 9.90 -2.99
N MET A 141 2.08 8.69 -3.18
CA MET A 141 1.36 7.43 -2.96
C MET A 141 0.75 7.38 -1.55
N ASP A 142 1.56 7.58 -0.50
CA ASP A 142 1.07 7.53 0.90
C ASP A 142 0.10 8.68 1.20
N SER A 143 0.32 9.86 0.62
CA SER A 143 -0.59 11.01 0.77
C SER A 143 -1.96 10.73 0.14
N LEU A 144 -2.00 10.16 -1.07
CA LEU A 144 -3.24 9.78 -1.74
C LEU A 144 -4.00 8.70 -0.95
N ALA A 145 -3.30 7.69 -0.43
CA ALA A 145 -3.91 6.65 0.38
C ALA A 145 -4.52 7.21 1.67
N LEU A 146 -3.79 8.10 2.37
CA LEU A 146 -4.28 8.74 3.58
C LEU A 146 -5.49 9.65 3.30
N LEU A 147 -5.40 10.49 2.27
CA LEU A 147 -6.50 11.38 1.87
C LEU A 147 -7.75 10.58 1.49
N GLY A 148 -7.61 9.50 0.72
CA GLY A 148 -8.72 8.60 0.39
C GLY A 148 -9.38 8.02 1.63
N GLY A 149 -8.58 7.53 2.59
CA GLY A 149 -9.07 7.05 3.88
C GLY A 149 -9.82 8.11 4.69
N LEU A 150 -9.31 9.34 4.72
CA LEU A 150 -9.95 10.47 5.41
C LEU A 150 -11.26 10.90 4.74
N VAL A 151 -11.32 10.92 3.41
CA VAL A 151 -12.54 11.21 2.64
C VAL A 151 -13.62 10.18 2.97
N ASN A 152 -13.29 8.89 2.94
CA ASN A 152 -14.23 7.80 3.27
C ASN A 152 -14.75 7.87 4.72
N ILE A 153 -13.89 8.19 5.69
CA ILE A 153 -14.31 8.32 7.10
C ILE A 153 -15.17 9.56 7.32
N SER A 154 -14.81 10.68 6.69
CA SER A 154 -15.53 11.94 6.85
C SER A 154 -16.86 11.98 6.09
N ARG A 155 -17.08 11.04 5.16
CA ARG A 155 -18.24 10.92 4.28
C ARG A 155 -18.49 12.19 3.46
N VAL A 156 -17.42 12.82 2.99
CA VAL A 156 -17.49 14.02 2.15
C VAL A 156 -17.45 13.61 0.68
N PRO A 157 -18.34 14.12 -0.20
CA PRO A 157 -19.25 15.25 -0.01
C PRO A 157 -20.66 14.92 0.50
N GLU A 158 -21.06 13.65 0.57
CA GLU A 158 -22.45 13.25 0.84
C GLU A 158 -22.96 13.69 2.22
N ARG A 159 -22.06 13.90 3.18
CA ARG A 159 -22.37 14.50 4.49
C ARG A 159 -22.97 15.89 4.39
N PHE A 160 -22.59 16.67 3.36
CA PHE A 160 -23.07 18.04 3.17
C PHE A 160 -24.32 18.12 2.28
N SER A 161 -24.59 17.10 1.47
CA SER A 161 -25.80 17.05 0.63
C SER A 161 -26.31 15.61 0.51
N PRO A 162 -27.04 15.12 1.53
CA PRO A 162 -27.63 13.78 1.51
C PRO A 162 -28.57 13.61 0.31
N GLY A 163 -28.53 12.44 -0.36
CA GLY A 163 -29.37 12.12 -1.52
C GLY A 163 -28.83 12.61 -2.88
N ARG A 164 -27.87 13.55 -2.91
CA ARG A 164 -27.32 14.09 -4.17
C ARG A 164 -26.24 13.19 -4.77
N PHE A 165 -25.54 12.44 -3.94
CA PHE A 165 -24.35 11.66 -4.29
C PHE A 165 -24.57 10.14 -4.23
N ASP A 166 -25.83 9.70 -4.23
CA ASP A 166 -26.17 8.27 -4.01
C ASP A 166 -25.59 7.36 -5.10
N TYR A 167 -25.56 7.82 -6.36
CA TYR A 167 -25.04 7.06 -7.49
C TYR A 167 -23.60 7.44 -7.88
N TRP A 168 -23.25 8.72 -7.76
CA TRP A 168 -22.01 9.28 -8.29
C TRP A 168 -21.31 10.17 -7.27
N LEU A 169 -19.98 10.10 -7.23
CA LEU A 169 -19.10 10.95 -6.43
C LEU A 169 -19.39 10.88 -4.92
N ASN A 170 -19.91 9.76 -4.42
CA ASN A 170 -19.87 9.50 -2.98
C ASN A 170 -18.42 9.32 -2.49
N SER A 171 -18.19 9.55 -1.21
CA SER A 171 -16.85 9.45 -0.59
C SER A 171 -16.17 8.11 -0.84
N HIS A 172 -16.94 7.01 -0.92
CA HIS A 172 -16.41 5.67 -1.14
C HIS A 172 -15.88 5.50 -2.57
N GLN A 173 -16.59 6.00 -3.59
CA GLN A 173 -16.10 6.06 -4.97
C GLN A 173 -14.85 6.93 -5.10
N ILE A 174 -14.85 8.11 -4.44
CA ILE A 174 -13.68 9.00 -4.45
C ILE A 174 -12.47 8.32 -3.81
N MET A 175 -12.66 7.63 -2.69
CA MET A 175 -11.62 6.87 -2.02
C MET A 175 -11.04 5.79 -2.94
N HIS A 176 -11.87 5.03 -3.65
CA HIS A 176 -11.41 4.05 -4.64
C HIS A 176 -10.56 4.67 -5.75
N VAL A 177 -10.98 5.81 -6.30
CA VAL A 177 -10.18 6.53 -7.31
C VAL A 177 -8.82 6.95 -6.73
N MET A 178 -8.79 7.49 -5.51
CA MET A 178 -7.54 7.86 -4.84
C MET A 178 -6.63 6.66 -4.57
N VAL A 179 -7.18 5.50 -4.20
CA VAL A 179 -6.44 4.25 -4.01
C VAL A 179 -5.84 3.76 -5.33
N VAL A 180 -6.60 3.79 -6.43
CA VAL A 180 -6.07 3.42 -7.76
C VAL A 180 -4.92 4.34 -8.18
N LEU A 181 -5.08 5.66 -7.99
CA LEU A 181 -3.99 6.60 -8.24
C LEU A 181 -2.78 6.31 -7.36
N SER A 182 -2.98 6.03 -6.07
CA SER A 182 -1.92 5.64 -5.15
C SER A 182 -1.15 4.40 -5.66
N ILE A 183 -1.85 3.37 -6.15
CA ILE A 183 -1.23 2.16 -6.73
C ILE A 183 -0.41 2.49 -7.98
N ILE A 184 -0.88 3.43 -8.81
CA ILE A 184 -0.12 3.88 -10.00
C ILE A 184 1.18 4.57 -9.56
N TYR A 185 1.13 5.45 -8.56
CA TYR A 185 2.33 6.10 -8.00
C TYR A 185 3.28 5.10 -7.33
N LEU A 186 2.76 4.09 -6.62
CA LEU A 186 3.54 2.97 -6.11
C LEU A 186 4.28 2.26 -7.26
N HIS A 187 3.58 1.97 -8.36
CA HIS A 187 4.17 1.31 -9.51
C HIS A 187 5.26 2.14 -10.19
N TRP A 188 5.03 3.43 -10.41
CA TRP A 188 6.06 4.32 -10.97
C TRP A 188 7.27 4.46 -10.03
N GLY A 189 7.04 4.63 -8.73
CA GLY A 189 8.13 4.68 -7.74
C GLY A 189 8.98 3.42 -7.75
N MET A 190 8.34 2.26 -7.86
CA MET A 190 9.02 0.96 -7.93
C MET A 190 9.83 0.80 -9.22
N LEU A 191 9.30 1.25 -10.36
CA LEU A 191 10.06 1.24 -11.62
C LEU A 191 11.31 2.11 -11.56
N GLU A 192 11.22 3.30 -10.97
CA GLU A 192 12.38 4.19 -10.74
C GLU A 192 13.43 3.52 -9.84
N ASP A 193 12.98 2.86 -8.76
CA ASP A 193 13.86 2.13 -7.85
C ASP A 193 14.52 0.92 -8.52
N LEU A 194 13.80 0.17 -9.36
CA LEU A 194 14.38 -0.95 -10.12
C LEU A 194 15.39 -0.48 -11.17
N ALA A 195 15.09 0.60 -11.89
CA ALA A 195 16.01 1.17 -12.87
C ALA A 195 17.32 1.62 -12.19
N TRP A 196 17.20 2.25 -11.03
CA TRP A 196 18.32 2.66 -10.20
C TRP A 196 19.13 1.48 -9.65
N LEU A 197 18.46 0.43 -9.17
CA LEU A 197 19.08 -0.75 -8.56
C LEU A 197 20.08 -1.44 -9.49
N ARG A 198 19.85 -1.41 -10.81
CA ARG A 198 20.73 -2.04 -11.81
C ARG A 198 22.10 -1.38 -11.93
N GLN A 199 22.16 -0.08 -11.67
CA GLN A 199 23.38 0.71 -11.83
C GLN A 199 24.09 0.92 -10.50
N TYR A 200 23.40 0.69 -9.39
CA TYR A 200 23.90 1.00 -8.06
C TYR A 200 24.72 -0.15 -7.48
N GLN A 201 25.87 0.20 -6.92
CA GLN A 201 26.72 -0.71 -6.15
C GLN A 201 26.92 -0.15 -4.75
N CYS A 202 26.78 -1.01 -3.75
CA CYS A 202 27.09 -0.63 -2.38
C CYS A 202 28.60 -0.38 -2.23
N PRO A 203 28.99 0.68 -1.49
CA PRO A 203 30.39 0.91 -1.18
C PRO A 203 30.94 -0.25 -0.35
N VAL A 204 32.21 -0.62 -0.63
CA VAL A 204 32.87 -1.84 -0.10
C VAL A 204 33.16 -1.74 1.41
N ASP A 205 33.11 -0.54 1.98
CA ASP A 205 33.55 -0.22 3.34
C ASP A 205 32.42 0.03 4.37
N MET A 206 31.21 -0.52 4.16
CA MET A 206 30.07 -0.37 5.07
C MET A 206 29.71 -1.62 5.87
#